data_AF-A0A967IBG2-F1
#
_entry.id   AF-A0A967IBG2-F1
#
_cell.length_a   1.000
_cell.length_b   1.000
_cell.length_c   1.000
_cell.angle_alpha   90.00
_cell.angle_beta   90.00
_cell.angle_gamma   90.00
#
_symmetry.space_group_name_H-M   'P 1'
#
loop_
_entity.id
_entity.type
_entity.pdbx_description
1 polymer ?
#
loop_
_entity_poly.entity_id
_entity_poly.type
_entity_poly.pdbx_seq_one_letter_code
_entity_poly.pdbx_strand_id
1 'polypeptide(L)'
;MTAIIRDPQAIEKKSFEIIDAEVGSHPFSEQEWPIVRRIVHTSADYDFVMNTLISDGAVASATAAIRDGCGIYCDTNMVLSGVNKKRLADFGCRIACHVGDDDVAEQAAAEGV
;
A
#
# COMPACT_ATOMS: atom_id res chain seq x y z
N MET A 1 24.12 -24.34 -11.85
CA MET A 1 22.87 -24.28 -11.08
C MET A 1 22.87 -22.98 -10.30
N THR A 2 21.96 -22.07 -10.60
CA THR A 2 21.78 -20.86 -9.78
C THR A 2 21.28 -21.29 -8.40
N ALA A 3 21.96 -20.88 -7.33
CA ALA A 3 21.56 -21.24 -5.98
C ALA A 3 20.19 -20.62 -5.66
N ILE A 4 19.24 -21.43 -5.19
CA ILE A 4 17.92 -20.96 -4.76
C ILE A 4 18.09 -20.14 -3.48
N ILE A 5 17.67 -18.88 -3.52
CA ILE A 5 17.61 -18.01 -2.35
C ILE A 5 16.44 -18.48 -1.46
N ARG A 6 16.69 -18.68 -0.17
CA ARG A 6 15.68 -19.12 0.81
C ARG A 6 15.35 -18.07 1.88
N ASP A 7 16.16 -17.02 1.98
CA ASP A 7 15.92 -15.92 2.91
C ASP A 7 14.88 -14.95 2.31
N PRO A 8 13.74 -14.71 2.99
CA PRO A 8 12.67 -13.85 2.46
C PRO A 8 13.11 -12.42 2.15
N GLN A 9 14.01 -11.84 2.96
CA GLN A 9 14.50 -10.47 2.73
C GLN A 9 15.40 -10.40 1.50
N ALA A 10 16.29 -11.37 1.33
CA ALA A 10 17.10 -11.50 0.12
C ALA A 10 16.24 -11.76 -1.13
N ILE A 11 15.14 -12.52 -1.00
CA ILE A 11 14.17 -12.72 -2.10
C ILE A 11 13.51 -11.38 -2.46
N GLU A 12 12.94 -10.65 -1.50
CA GLU A 12 12.29 -9.35 -1.75
C GLU A 12 13.27 -8.35 -2.38
N LYS A 13 14.47 -8.24 -1.83
CA LYS A 13 15.53 -7.40 -2.40
C LYS A 13 15.82 -7.78 -3.84
N LYS A 14 15.94 -9.09 -4.13
CA LYS A 14 16.20 -9.55 -5.50
C LYS A 14 15.03 -9.26 -6.44
N SER A 15 13.79 -9.38 -5.97
CA SER A 15 12.60 -9.00 -6.73
C SER A 15 12.61 -7.50 -7.06
N PHE A 16 12.95 -6.63 -6.11
CA PHE A 16 13.06 -5.19 -6.40
C PHE A 16 14.17 -4.88 -7.40
N GLU A 17 15.34 -5.52 -7.31
CA GLU A 17 16.40 -5.36 -8.32
C GLU A 17 15.92 -5.76 -9.73
N ILE A 18 15.10 -6.82 -9.84
CA ILE A 18 14.54 -7.26 -11.12
C ILE A 18 13.54 -6.22 -11.65
N ILE A 19 12.61 -5.77 -10.80
CA ILE A 19 11.62 -4.75 -11.17
C ILE A 19 12.29 -3.45 -11.61
N ASP A 20 13.28 -2.97 -10.84
CA ASP A 20 14.04 -1.76 -11.17
C ASP A 20 14.74 -1.90 -12.54
N ALA A 21 15.34 -3.05 -12.82
CA ALA A 21 16.04 -3.32 -14.09
C ALA A 21 15.07 -3.42 -15.29
N GLU A 22 13.89 -3.99 -15.10
CA GLU A 22 12.89 -4.18 -16.16
C GLU A 22 12.13 -2.89 -16.47
N VAL A 23 11.82 -2.09 -15.44
CA VAL A 23 11.16 -0.79 -15.62
C VAL A 23 12.12 0.25 -16.22
N GLY A 24 13.37 0.27 -15.77
CA GLY A 24 14.32 1.28 -16.20
C GLY A 24 13.89 2.69 -15.77
N SER A 25 13.67 3.59 -16.74
CA SER A 25 13.33 4.99 -16.47
C SER A 25 11.83 5.16 -16.23
N HIS A 26 11.46 5.86 -15.16
CA HIS A 26 10.07 6.18 -14.80
C HIS A 26 9.93 7.64 -14.35
N PRO A 27 8.71 8.21 -14.34
CA PRO A 27 8.50 9.62 -13.97
C PRO A 27 8.46 9.87 -12.45
N PHE A 28 8.37 8.81 -11.63
CA PHE A 28 8.22 8.93 -10.18
C PHE A 28 9.48 9.45 -9.48
N SER A 29 9.30 10.28 -8.46
CA SER A 29 10.37 10.74 -7.57
C SER A 29 10.90 9.62 -6.66
N GLU A 30 12.00 9.88 -5.96
CA GLU A 30 12.58 8.94 -4.98
C GLU A 30 11.62 8.55 -3.84
N GLN A 31 10.66 9.41 -3.51
CA GLN A 31 9.65 9.12 -2.47
C GLN A 31 8.47 8.31 -3.02
N GLU A 32 8.17 8.46 -4.31
CA GLU A 32 7.04 7.82 -4.98
C GLU A 32 7.39 6.43 -5.51
N TRP A 33 8.59 6.28 -6.09
CA TRP A 33 9.01 5.02 -6.69
C TRP A 33 8.90 3.81 -5.75
N PRO A 34 9.29 3.89 -4.46
CA PRO A 34 9.13 2.77 -3.53
C PRO A 34 7.67 2.30 -3.39
N ILE A 35 6.69 3.19 -3.56
CA ILE A 35 5.26 2.87 -3.50
C ILE A 35 4.86 2.13 -4.78
N VAL A 36 5.18 2.69 -5.96
CA VAL A 36 4.85 2.09 -7.26
C VAL A 36 5.53 0.73 -7.43
N ARG A 37 6.81 0.63 -7.09
CA ARG A 37 7.56 -0.63 -7.10
C ARG A 37 6.93 -1.69 -6.21
N ARG A 38 6.40 -1.30 -5.04
CA ARG A 38 5.70 -2.21 -4.14
C ARG A 38 4.38 -2.71 -4.73
N ILE A 39 3.67 -1.86 -5.48
CA ILE A 39 2.46 -2.25 -6.23
C ILE A 39 2.81 -3.33 -7.26
N VAL A 40 3.82 -3.08 -8.12
CA VAL A 40 4.29 -4.06 -9.11
C VAL A 40 4.75 -5.35 -8.44
N HIS A 41 5.47 -5.26 -7.33
CA HIS A 41 5.96 -6.45 -6.60
C HIS A 41 4.83 -7.35 -6.09
N THR A 42 3.73 -6.77 -5.60
CA THR A 42 2.62 -7.56 -5.08
C THR A 42 1.68 -8.08 -6.17
N SER A 43 1.62 -7.43 -7.33
CA SER A 43 0.75 -7.82 -8.44
C SER A 43 1.45 -8.61 -9.54
N ALA A 44 2.78 -8.53 -9.62
CA ALA A 44 3.58 -8.93 -10.78
C ALA A 44 3.13 -8.28 -12.11
N ASP A 45 2.52 -7.09 -12.02
CA ASP A 45 1.95 -6.36 -13.15
C ASP A 45 2.65 -5.01 -13.30
N TYR A 46 3.37 -4.85 -14.42
CA TYR A 46 4.14 -3.66 -14.75
C TYR A 46 3.29 -2.52 -15.31
N ASP A 47 2.04 -2.77 -15.70
CA ASP A 47 1.15 -1.72 -16.19
C ASP A 47 0.87 -0.66 -15.11
N PHE A 48 1.02 -1.03 -13.83
CA PHE A 48 0.94 -0.08 -12.71
C PHE A 48 1.99 1.03 -12.76
N VAL A 49 3.10 0.87 -13.47
CA VAL A 49 4.07 1.97 -13.67
C VAL A 49 3.43 3.10 -14.48
N MET A 50 2.58 2.77 -15.45
CA MET A 50 1.91 3.76 -16.30
C MET A 50 0.57 4.21 -15.75
N ASN A 51 -0.12 3.33 -15.02
CA ASN A 51 -1.47 3.58 -14.52
C ASN A 51 -1.51 4.24 -13.13
N THR A 52 -0.40 4.21 -12.37
CA THR A 52 -0.35 4.84 -11.04
C THR A 52 -0.15 6.34 -11.18
N LEU A 53 -1.09 7.11 -10.63
CA LEU A 53 -0.98 8.56 -10.49
C LEU A 53 -0.86 8.91 -9.02
N ILE A 54 0.12 9.74 -8.68
CA ILE A 54 0.30 10.26 -7.33
C ILE A 54 0.14 11.77 -7.42
N SER A 55 -0.81 12.32 -6.68
CA SER A 55 -1.04 13.76 -6.66
C SER A 55 0.13 14.49 -5.98
N ASP A 56 0.42 15.70 -6.45
CA ASP A 56 1.47 16.54 -5.88
C ASP A 56 1.30 16.68 -4.35
N GLY A 57 2.35 16.35 -3.61
CA GLY A 57 2.38 16.43 -2.15
C GLY A 57 1.63 15.32 -1.42
N ALA A 58 1.00 14.35 -2.11
CA ALA A 58 0.25 13.26 -1.46
C ALA A 58 1.12 12.43 -0.52
N VAL A 59 2.33 12.04 -0.95
CA VAL A 59 3.26 11.24 -0.12
C VAL A 59 3.70 12.01 1.11
N ALA A 60 4.03 13.30 0.97
CA ALA A 60 4.44 14.15 2.08
C ALA A 60 3.30 14.35 3.09
N SER A 61 2.09 14.65 2.59
CA SER A 61 0.88 14.83 3.40
C SER A 61 0.51 13.55 4.17
N ALA A 62 0.47 12.40 3.48
CA ALA A 62 0.18 11.11 4.11
C ALA A 62 1.24 10.73 5.17
N THR A 63 2.52 10.98 4.88
CA THR A 63 3.60 10.72 5.83
C THR A 63 3.48 11.59 7.09
N ALA A 64 3.13 12.88 6.93
CA ALA A 64 2.89 13.78 8.05
C ALA A 64 1.69 13.32 8.88
N ALA A 65 0.56 13.01 8.25
CA ALA A 65 -0.64 12.54 8.93
C ALA A 65 -0.39 11.26 9.74
N ILE A 66 0.36 10.30 9.18
CA ILE A 66 0.74 9.07 9.90
C ILE A 66 1.62 9.42 11.10
N ARG A 67 2.62 10.30 10.95
CA ARG A 67 3.49 10.71 12.07
C ARG A 67 2.73 11.43 13.18
N ASP A 68 1.65 12.12 12.85
CA ASP A 68 0.79 12.83 13.79
C ASP A 68 -0.30 11.94 14.41
N GLY A 69 -0.29 10.63 14.13
CA GLY A 69 -1.22 9.67 14.74
C GLY A 69 -2.63 9.71 14.16
N CYS A 70 -2.77 9.96 12.85
CA CYS A 70 -4.08 10.01 12.21
C CYS A 70 -4.87 8.69 12.33
N GLY A 71 -6.20 8.80 12.22
CA GLY A 71 -7.08 7.66 11.95
C GLY A 71 -7.03 7.28 10.47
N ILE A 72 -6.93 5.99 10.19
CA ILE A 72 -6.95 5.42 8.85
C ILE A 72 -8.26 4.65 8.69
N TYR A 73 -8.99 4.90 7.61
CA TYR A 73 -10.19 4.15 7.25
C TYR A 73 -9.93 3.37 5.97
N CYS A 74 -10.41 2.13 5.92
CA CYS A 74 -10.41 1.33 4.70
C CYS A 74 -11.80 0.77 4.43
N ASP A 75 -12.09 0.55 3.15
CA ASP A 75 -13.36 0.08 2.62
C ASP A 75 -13.51 -1.46 2.69
N THR A 76 -12.41 -2.20 2.85
CA THR A 76 -12.44 -3.67 2.92
C THR A 76 -11.68 -4.23 4.12
N ASN A 77 -12.21 -5.33 4.66
CA ASN A 77 -11.55 -6.08 5.74
C ASN A 77 -10.22 -6.71 5.31
N MET A 78 -9.99 -6.89 4.00
CA MET A 78 -8.73 -7.38 3.45
C MET A 78 -7.59 -6.39 3.73
N VAL A 79 -7.82 -5.10 3.46
CA VAL A 79 -6.84 -4.03 3.77
C VAL A 79 -6.60 -3.97 5.28
N LEU A 80 -7.67 -3.97 6.08
CA LEU A 80 -7.57 -3.96 7.54
C LEU A 80 -6.71 -5.11 8.07
N SER A 81 -6.82 -6.30 7.45
CA SER A 81 -6.07 -7.50 7.84
C SER A 81 -4.61 -7.47 7.39
N GLY A 82 -4.33 -6.89 6.22
CA GLY A 82 -2.98 -6.80 5.65
C GLY A 82 -2.06 -5.76 6.31
N VAL A 83 -2.63 -4.74 6.95
CA VAL A 83 -1.86 -3.67 7.59
C VAL A 83 -1.29 -4.11 8.96
N ASN A 84 0.01 -3.83 9.18
CA ASN A 84 0.70 -4.10 10.44
C ASN A 84 0.26 -3.10 11.54
N LYS A 85 -0.70 -3.52 12.36
CA LYS A 85 -1.29 -2.72 13.44
C LYS A 85 -0.27 -2.33 14.51
N LYS A 86 0.73 -3.17 14.80
CA LYS A 86 1.79 -2.85 15.78
C LYS A 86 2.62 -1.65 15.29
N ARG A 87 3.02 -1.67 14.02
CA ARG A 87 3.80 -0.58 13.42
C ARG A 87 3.00 0.72 13.33
N LEU A 88 1.70 0.66 13.08
CA LEU A 88 0.84 1.85 13.14
C LEU A 88 0.73 2.42 14.55
N ALA A 89 0.60 1.55 15.57
CA ALA A 89 0.51 1.96 16.96
C ALA A 89 1.78 2.70 17.44
N ASP A 90 2.95 2.38 16.89
CA ASP A 90 4.20 3.10 17.16
C ASP A 90 4.12 4.60 16.77
N PHE A 91 3.22 4.96 15.85
CA PHE A 91 2.93 6.36 15.46
C PHE A 91 1.64 6.92 16.09
N GLY A 92 0.95 6.16 16.96
CA GLY A 92 -0.35 6.56 17.52
C GLY A 92 -1.54 6.41 16.57
N CYS A 93 -1.34 5.85 15.37
CA CYS A 93 -2.40 5.61 14.41
C CYS A 93 -3.31 4.44 14.79
N ARG A 94 -4.55 4.50 14.31
CA ARG A 94 -5.51 3.38 14.33
C ARG A 94 -6.12 3.20 12.94
N ILE A 95 -6.45 1.96 12.59
CA ILE A 95 -7.12 1.63 11.33
C ILE A 95 -8.48 0.97 11.60
N ALA A 96 -9.52 1.35 10.86
CA ALA A 96 -10.87 0.81 10.98
C ALA A 96 -11.49 0.50 9.60
N CYS A 97 -12.40 -0.48 9.56
CA CYS A 97 -13.23 -0.81 8.42
C CYS A 97 -14.65 -1.06 8.93
N HIS A 98 -15.62 -0.36 8.36
CA HIS A 98 -17.02 -0.38 8.81
C HIS A 98 -17.94 -1.13 7.84
N VAL A 99 -17.38 -1.75 6.79
CA VAL A 99 -18.16 -2.42 5.73
C VAL A 99 -19.02 -3.59 6.23
N GLY A 100 -18.72 -4.12 7.42
CA GLY A 100 -19.46 -5.22 8.04
C GLY A 100 -20.29 -4.80 9.25
N ASP A 101 -20.41 -3.51 9.54
CA ASP A 101 -21.20 -3.03 10.68
C ASP A 101 -22.70 -3.03 10.30
N ASP A 102 -23.56 -3.49 11.22
CA ASP A 102 -24.99 -3.69 10.96
C ASP A 102 -25.70 -2.37 10.58
N ASP A 103 -25.33 -1.27 11.23
CA ASP A 103 -25.88 0.06 10.98
C ASP A 103 -25.52 0.59 9.59
N VAL A 104 -24.30 0.32 9.11
CA VAL A 104 -23.87 0.66 7.74
C VAL A 104 -24.68 -0.11 6.71
N ALA A 105 -24.95 -1.39 6.94
CA ALA A 105 -25.76 -2.22 6.04
C ALA A 105 -27.22 -1.75 5.97
N GLU A 106 -27.81 -1.42 7.12
CA GLU A 106 -29.17 -0.87 7.20
C GLU A 106 -29.27 0.49 6.48
N GLN A 107 -28.30 1.37 6.69
CA GLN A 107 -28.27 2.69 6.04
C GLN A 107 -28.12 2.56 4.52
N ALA A 108 -27.21 1.71 4.04
CA ALA A 108 -27.02 1.48 2.61
C ALA A 108 -28.30 0.97 1.93
N ALA A 109 -29.01 0.01 2.57
CA ALA A 109 -30.29 -0.49 2.07
C ALA A 109 -31.39 0.57 2.04
N ALA A 110 -31.43 1.47 3.04
CA ALA A 110 -32.39 2.57 3.08
C ALA A 110 -32.12 3.64 2.01
N GLU A 111 -30.85 3.90 1.70
CA GLU A 111 -30.42 4.91 0.73
C GLU A 111 -30.30 4.37 -0.71
N GLY A 112 -30.29 3.05 -0.89
CA GLY A 112 -30.20 2.40 -2.21
C GLY A 112 -28.79 2.44 -2.81
N VAL A 113 -27.77 2.37 -1.97
CA VAL A 113 -26.34 2.35 -2.34
C VAL A 113 -25.66 1.04 -2.00
#